data_AF-A0A2I0QDW3-F1
#
_entry.id   AF-A0A2I0QDW3-F1
#
_cell.length_a   1.000
_cell.length_b   1.000
_cell.length_c   1.000
_cell.angle_alpha   90.00
_cell.angle_beta   90.00
_cell.angle_gamma   90.00
#
_symmetry.space_group_name_H-M   'P 1'
#
loop_
_entity.id
_entity.type
_entity.pdbx_description
1 polymer ?
#
loop_
_entity_poly.entity_id
_entity_poly.type
_entity_poly.pdbx_seq_one_letter_code
_entity_poly.pdbx_strand_id
1 'polypeptide(L)' 'MAFIIDDLILGPPMFILRKIRDTAYQEMYNLDEINKKIKENRMLYELEEIPKEDYEEENIHLMELRKVALEVRGMTIE' A
#
# COMPACT_ATOMS: atom_id res chain seq x y z
N MET A 1 27.21 -15.56 -19.57
CA MET A 1 26.55 -14.76 -20.62
C MET A 1 25.11 -14.59 -20.20
N ALA A 2 24.62 -13.36 -20.22
CA ALA A 2 23.42 -12.84 -19.53
C ALA A 2 22.17 -13.72 -19.73
N PHE A 3 21.54 -14.13 -18.62
CA PHE A 3 20.34 -13.48 -18.04
C PHE A 3 19.08 -13.86 -18.82
N ILE A 4 18.63 -15.10 -18.60
CA ILE A 4 17.31 -15.57 -19.02
C ILE A 4 16.34 -15.26 -17.86
N ILE A 5 16.17 -13.98 -17.56
CA ILE A 5 15.13 -13.48 -16.63
C ILE A 5 14.44 -12.27 -17.28
N ASP A 6 14.39 -12.24 -18.62
CA ASP A 6 13.90 -11.07 -19.36
C ASP A 6 12.46 -11.23 -19.87
N ASP A 7 11.91 -12.46 -19.88
CA ASP A 7 10.67 -12.74 -20.63
C ASP A 7 9.40 -12.89 -19.76
N LEU A 8 9.47 -12.69 -18.44
CA LEU A 8 8.31 -12.86 -17.54
C LEU A 8 7.93 -11.61 -16.73
N ILE A 9 8.61 -10.47 -16.93
CA ILE A 9 8.23 -9.17 -16.32
C ILE A 9 7.27 -8.40 -17.25
N LEU A 10 6.38 -9.12 -17.93
CA LEU A 10 5.21 -8.54 -18.61
C LEU A 10 3.97 -8.72 -17.73
N GLY A 11 4.09 -8.32 -16.46
CA GLY A 11 2.95 -8.18 -15.57
C GLY A 11 1.94 -7.17 -16.14
N PRO A 12 0.64 -7.29 -15.80
CA PRO A 12 -0.40 -6.38 -16.30
C PRO A 12 -0.03 -4.92 -15.99
N PRO A 13 -0.46 -3.94 -16.81
CA PRO A 13 0.01 -2.57 -16.68
C PRO A 13 -0.34 -2.06 -15.28
N MET A 14 0.70 -1.69 -14.53
CA MET A 14 0.68 -1.13 -13.17
C MET A 14 -0.31 0.04 -12.96
N PHE A 15 -0.89 0.53 -14.06
CA PHE A 15 -2.01 1.45 -14.12
C PHE A 15 -3.34 0.92 -13.56
N ILE A 16 -3.63 -0.39 -13.63
CA ILE A 16 -4.94 -0.91 -13.15
C ILE A 16 -5.04 -0.82 -11.62
N LEU A 17 -3.95 -1.14 -10.91
CA LEU A 17 -3.88 -1.01 -9.45
C LEU A 17 -3.91 0.45 -8.99
N ARG A 18 -3.22 1.34 -9.73
CA ARG A 18 -3.21 2.77 -9.41
C ARG A 18 -4.60 3.41 -9.58
N LYS A 19 -5.47 2.88 -10.45
CA LYS A 19 -6.83 3.40 -10.67
C LYS A 19 -7.86 2.99 -9.59
N ILE A 20 -7.58 1.97 -8.78
CA ILE A 20 -8.39 1.66 -7.59
C ILE A 20 -8.11 2.68 -6.47
N ARG A 21 -6.90 3.25 -6.44
CA ARG A 21 -6.40 4.19 -5.41
C ARG A 21 -7.25 5.45 -5.26
N ASP A 22 -7.83 5.95 -6.35
CA ASP A 22 -8.54 7.24 -6.37
C ASP A 22 -10.01 7.15 -5.95
N THR A 23 -10.59 5.94 -5.87
CA THR A 23 -12.01 5.80 -5.45
C THR A 23 -12.16 5.89 -3.92
N ALA A 24 -11.05 5.85 -3.17
CA ALA A 24 -11.02 5.68 -1.72
C ALA A 24 -11.01 6.97 -0.88
N TYR A 25 -11.02 8.16 -1.50
CA TYR A 25 -10.97 9.42 -0.75
C TYR A 25 -12.25 9.71 0.07
N GLN A 26 -13.32 8.93 -0.09
CA GLN A 26 -14.54 9.05 0.72
C GLN A 26 -14.59 8.07 1.93
N GLU A 27 -13.68 7.09 2.03
CA GLU A 27 -13.64 6.07 3.10
C GLU A 27 -12.47 6.29 4.10
N MET A 28 -12.01 7.53 4.31
CA MET A 28 -10.76 7.87 5.05
C MET A 28 -10.62 7.37 6.50
N TYR A 29 -11.62 6.67 7.07
CA TYR A 29 -11.54 6.05 8.39
C TYR A 29 -11.89 4.56 8.42
N ASN A 30 -11.94 3.89 7.25
CA ASN A 30 -12.13 2.44 7.22
C ASN A 30 -10.83 1.73 7.60
N LEU A 31 -10.73 1.30 8.86
CA LEU A 31 -9.56 0.59 9.39
C LEU A 31 -9.19 -0.65 8.56
N ASP A 32 -10.17 -1.37 8.02
CA ASP A 32 -9.93 -2.56 7.21
C ASP A 32 -9.27 -2.20 5.87
N GLU A 33 -9.67 -1.07 5.27
CA GLU A 33 -9.06 -0.58 4.04
C GLU A 33 -7.63 -0.07 4.28
N ILE A 34 -7.39 0.65 5.37
CA ILE A 34 -6.05 1.10 5.75
C ILE A 34 -5.13 -0.10 5.97
N ASN A 35 -5.59 -1.11 6.71
CA ASN A 35 -4.82 -2.34 6.92
C ASN A 35 -4.55 -3.09 5.60
N LYS A 36 -5.50 -3.08 4.66
CA LYS A 36 -5.32 -3.67 3.32
C LYS A 36 -4.23 -2.91 2.55
N LYS A 37 -4.25 -1.58 2.53
CA LYS A 37 -3.24 -0.75 1.87
C LYS A 37 -1.84 -0.96 2.45
N ILE A 38 -1.71 -1.09 3.77
CA ILE A 38 -0.42 -1.41 4.42
C ILE A 38 0.12 -2.75 3.91
N LYS A 39 -0.74 -3.78 3.82
CA LYS A 39 -0.35 -5.11 3.30
C LYS A 39 0.06 -5.05 1.83
N GLU A 40 -0.70 -4.32 1.01
CA GLU A 40 -0.38 -4.14 -0.41
C GLU A 40 0.94 -3.38 -0.58
N ASN A 41 1.16 -2.28 0.13
CA ASN A 41 2.41 -1.51 0.08
C ASN A 41 3.62 -2.38 0.44
N ARG A 42 3.50 -3.19 1.49
CA ARG A 42 4.54 -4.15 1.88
C ARG A 42 4.78 -5.21 0.82
N MET A 43 3.72 -5.76 0.22
CA MET A 43 3.85 -6.75 -0.86
C MET A 43 4.56 -6.16 -2.07
N LEU A 44 4.25 -4.93 -2.47
CA LEU A 44 4.92 -4.25 -3.58
C LEU A 44 6.42 -4.07 -3.30
N TYR A 45 6.79 -3.73 -2.06
CA TYR A 45 8.20 -3.64 -1.66
C TYR A 45 8.89 -5.01 -1.68
N GLU A 46 8.25 -6.05 -1.14
CA GLU A 46 8.79 -7.42 -1.12
C GLU A 46 8.95 -8.00 -2.53
N LEU A 47 8.15 -7.55 -3.49
CA LEU A 47 8.24 -7.91 -4.91
C LEU A 47 9.20 -7.01 -5.71
N GLU A 48 9.90 -6.08 -5.05
CA GLU A 48 10.78 -5.08 -5.68
C GLU A 48 10.07 -4.21 -6.75
N GLU A 49 8.75 -4.10 -6.66
CA GLU A 49 7.91 -3.29 -7.57
C GLU A 49 7.95 -1.80 -7.22
N ILE A 50 8.34 -1.45 -5.99
CA ILE A 50 8.56 -0.08 -5.52
C ILE A 50 9.91 0.04 -4.81
N PRO A 51 10.61 1.18 -4.95
CA PRO A 51 11.85 1.42 -4.22
C PRO A 51 11.57 1.60 -2.72
N LYS A 52 12.60 1.36 -1.91
CA LYS A 52 12.52 1.45 -0.45
C LYS A 52 12.02 2.81 0.06
N GLU A 53 12.46 3.89 -0.57
CA GLU A 53 12.11 5.26 -0.17
C GLU A 53 10.60 5.52 -0.34
N ASP A 54 10.04 5.16 -1.50
CA ASP A 54 8.59 5.25 -1.77
C ASP A 54 7.78 4.36 -0.82
N TYR A 55 8.28 3.16 -0.51
CA TYR A 55 7.66 2.27 0.47
C TYR A 55 7.63 2.90 1.86
N GLU A 56 8.76 3.46 2.32
CA GLU A 56 8.89 4.05 3.66
C GLU A 56 7.99 5.28 3.81
N GLU A 57 7.96 6.17 2.82
CA GLU A 57 7.12 7.36 2.82
C GLU A 57 5.63 6.99 2.90
N GLU A 58 5.17 6.10 2.03
CA GLU A 58 3.77 5.66 2.01
C GLU A 58 3.41 4.86 3.28
N ASN A 59 4.33 4.03 3.79
CA ASN A 59 4.09 3.24 5.00
C ASN A 59 3.92 4.14 6.23
N ILE A 60 4.73 5.21 6.35
CA ILE A 60 4.57 6.21 7.43
C ILE A 60 3.19 6.85 7.34
N HIS A 61 2.79 7.30 6.15
CA HIS A 61 1.48 7.92 5.93
C HIS A 61 0.31 6.99 6.30
N LEU A 62 0.35 5.74 5.85
CA LEU A 62 -0.68 4.75 6.16
C LEU A 62 -0.74 4.40 7.65
N MET A 63 0.40 4.37 8.34
CA MET A 63 0.44 4.14 9.79
C MET A 63 -0.15 5.31 10.58
N GLU A 64 0.07 6.54 10.14
CA GLU A 64 -0.56 7.73 10.72
C GLU A 64 -2.09 7.70 10.52
N LEU A 65 -2.55 7.42 9.31
CA LEU A 65 -3.98 7.25 9.03
C LEU A 65 -4.61 6.16 9.90
N ARG A 66 -3.92 5.03 10.06
CA ARG A 66 -4.36 3.94 10.93
C ARG A 66 -4.51 4.40 12.37
N LYS A 67 -3.54 5.16 12.89
CA LYS A 67 -3.57 5.71 14.24
C LYS A 67 -4.79 6.60 14.45
N VAL A 68 -5.03 7.55 13.54
CA VAL A 68 -6.19 8.45 13.62
C VAL A 68 -7.50 7.65 13.52
N ALA A 69 -7.58 6.65 12.64
CA ALA A 69 -8.76 5.79 12.53
C ALA A 69 -9.04 4.98 13.82
N LEU A 70 -8.01 4.53 14.52
CA LEU A 70 -8.15 3.85 15.82
C LEU A 70 -8.65 4.81 16.91
N GLU A 71 -8.12 6.03 16.96
CA GLU A 71 -8.54 7.09 17.88
C GLU A 71 -10.01 7.48 17.65
N VAL A 72 -10.41 7.70 16.40
CA VAL A 72 -11.80 8.04 16.02
C VAL A 72 -12.77 6.90 16.36
N ARG A 73 -12.34 5.63 16.22
CA ARG A 73 -13.16 4.46 16.53
C ARG A 73 -13.35 4.24 18.04
N GLY A 74 -12.76 5.08 18.90
CA GLY A 74 -12.90 4.98 20.35
C GLY A 74 -12.24 3.74 20.94
N MET A 75 -11.35 3.08 20.21
CA MET A 75 -10.44 2.10 20.79
C MET A 75 -9.32 2.86 21.49
N THR A 76 -9.67 3.46 22.63
CA THR A 76 -8.70 3.79 23.66
C THR A 76 -8.00 2.50 24.00
N ILE A 77 -6.75 2.36 23.58
CA ILE A 77 -5.86 1.33 24.10
C ILE A 77 -5.65 1.73 25.57
N GLU A 78 -6.41 1.13 26.48
CA GLU A 78 -6.03 1.02 27.89
C GLU A 78 -4.85 0.07 28.04
#